data_AF-A0A940ZG89-F1
#
_entry.id   AF-A0A940ZG89-F1
#
_cell.length_a   1.000
_cell.length_b   1.000
_cell.length_c   1.000
_cell.angle_alpha   90.00
_cell.angle_beta   90.00
_cell.angle_gamma   90.00
#
_symmetry.space_group_name_H-M   'P 1'
#
loop_
_entity.id
_entity.type
_entity.pdbx_description
1 polymer ?
#
loop_
_entity_poly.entity_id
_entity_poly.type
_entity_poly.pdbx_seq_one_letter_code
_entity_poly.pdbx_strand_id
1 'polypeptide(L)'
;MGKIAMLVLAVSVLLAACTSYRYGVPQETWDRMSEPERIEAMGVYEREQQARRQAAEERARRQAVERERERARQAELERARQERIEAIHRGEGAYGELLRVRLQGGRIKVGDRQQRYEPITFTIADGETLDIGVADRKGREVPLLVTYAGGALSLDGIRFPYNRHWGRGKLYADTDTPGELELRGADVFIEIHDRSSRYERQLPRLVIIREEPPPPVVVIRERDHHRPPPVIVPEKDKPKPPPVRQPEPPAAARPPRTVEVVLLAGEMKVRGQNQQVERVTLRLAEGESRTLAVKAGSGTGTLSLRYRNGELFVDGSPAKGRAAVRLPFEKEWQSGKVYRFDLKGKVPLEKVEMKVTAIEGK
;
A
#
# COMPACT_ATOMS: atom_id res chain seq x y z
N MET A 1 13.87 -3.70 51.94
CA MET A 1 14.59 -4.99 51.84
C MET A 1 14.34 -5.74 50.53
N GLY A 2 13.13 -5.73 49.92
CA GLY A 2 12.83 -6.53 48.73
C GLY A 2 13.64 -6.24 47.44
N LYS A 3 14.07 -4.98 47.21
CA LYS A 3 14.80 -4.61 45.98
C LYS A 3 16.24 -5.15 45.93
N ILE A 4 16.91 -5.23 47.09
CA ILE A 4 18.28 -5.78 47.18
C ILE A 4 18.23 -7.31 47.01
N ALA A 5 17.26 -7.99 47.61
CA ALA A 5 17.06 -9.43 47.42
C ALA A 5 16.76 -9.79 45.95
N MET A 6 15.99 -8.97 45.25
CA MET A 6 15.68 -9.19 43.83
C MET A 6 16.91 -8.95 42.92
N LEU A 7 17.76 -7.98 43.25
CA LEU A 7 18.98 -7.71 42.49
C LEU A 7 20.05 -8.79 42.72
N VAL A 8 20.18 -9.29 43.96
CA VAL A 8 21.05 -10.43 44.28
C VAL A 8 20.58 -11.69 43.57
N LEU A 9 19.27 -11.96 43.53
CA LEU A 9 18.71 -13.11 42.82
C LEU A 9 18.96 -13.01 41.30
N ALA A 10 18.75 -11.85 40.69
CA ALA A 10 18.97 -11.64 39.25
C ALA A 10 20.44 -11.81 38.85
N VAL A 11 21.38 -11.31 39.66
CA VAL A 11 22.82 -11.48 39.44
C VAL A 11 23.22 -12.96 39.61
N SER A 12 22.61 -13.68 40.56
CA SER A 12 22.87 -15.11 40.77
C SER A 12 22.45 -15.96 39.56
N VAL A 13 21.31 -15.64 38.92
CA VAL A 13 20.83 -16.34 37.72
C VAL A 13 21.70 -16.04 36.49
N LEU A 14 22.19 -14.81 36.35
CA LEU A 14 23.12 -14.43 35.27
C LEU A 14 24.48 -15.12 35.40
N LEU A 15 24.97 -15.32 36.63
CA LEU A 15 26.23 -16.04 36.87
C LEU A 15 26.11 -17.56 36.67
N ALA A 16 24.93 -18.15 36.92
CA ALA A 16 24.67 -19.57 36.67
C ALA A 16 24.52 -19.94 35.18
N ALA A 17 24.32 -18.95 34.28
CA ALA A 17 24.17 -19.18 32.84
C ALA A 17 25.50 -19.27 32.07
N CYS A 18 26.64 -19.04 32.73
CA CYS A 18 27.98 -19.12 32.13
C CYS A 18 28.61 -20.51 32.32
N THR A 19 27.87 -21.59 32.05
CA THR A 19 28.50 -22.91 31.94
C THR A 19 29.36 -22.92 30.67
N SER A 20 30.67 -23.07 30.81
CA SER A 20 31.58 -23.13 29.68
C SER A 20 31.31 -24.38 28.84
N TYR A 21 31.06 -24.19 27.55
CA TYR A 21 30.94 -25.28 26.57
C TYR A 21 32.25 -25.39 25.78
N ARG A 22 32.73 -26.62 25.60
CA ARG A 22 33.86 -26.95 24.73
C ARG A 22 33.37 -27.90 23.65
N TYR A 23 33.47 -27.47 22.38
CA TYR A 23 32.92 -28.18 21.21
C TYR A 23 31.43 -28.59 21.34
N GLY A 24 30.61 -27.72 21.95
CA GLY A 24 29.19 -27.96 22.14
C GLY A 24 28.83 -28.88 23.31
N VAL A 25 29.82 -29.34 24.09
CA VAL A 25 29.63 -30.17 25.28
C VAL A 25 29.94 -29.35 26.55
N PRO A 26 29.15 -29.45 27.64
CA PRO A 26 29.48 -28.80 28.92
C PRO A 26 30.85 -29.24 29.44
N GLN A 27 31.63 -28.32 30.01
CA GLN A 27 33.02 -28.60 30.42
C GLN A 27 33.14 -29.73 31.44
N GLU A 28 32.22 -29.85 32.40
CA GLU A 28 32.21 -30.96 33.37
C GLU A 28 32.03 -32.33 32.70
N THR A 29 31.23 -32.39 31.64
CA THR A 29 31.04 -33.60 30.84
C THR A 29 32.30 -33.87 30.00
N TRP A 30 32.86 -32.82 29.38
CA TRP A 30 34.10 -32.90 28.60
C TRP A 30 35.28 -33.47 29.41
N ASP A 31 35.44 -33.02 30.66
CA ASP A 31 36.53 -33.44 31.52
C ASP A 31 36.40 -34.91 31.97
N ARG A 32 35.18 -35.45 31.98
CA ARG A 32 34.88 -36.87 32.28
C ARG A 32 34.96 -37.81 31.07
N MET A 33 34.90 -37.28 29.85
CA MET A 33 35.00 -38.08 28.62
C MET A 33 36.42 -38.61 28.42
N SER A 34 36.51 -39.85 27.95
CA SER A 34 37.76 -40.45 27.50
C SER A 34 38.29 -39.77 26.23
N GLU A 35 39.58 -39.93 25.94
CA GLU A 35 40.22 -39.36 24.76
C GLU A 35 39.53 -39.72 23.43
N PRO A 36 39.12 -40.98 23.14
CA PRO A 36 38.39 -41.30 21.91
C PRO A 36 37.03 -40.60 21.83
N GLU A 37 36.30 -40.49 22.95
CA GLU A 37 35.00 -39.81 22.97
C GLU A 37 35.15 -38.30 22.72
N ARG A 38 36.24 -37.68 23.21
CA ARG A 38 36.55 -36.27 22.90
C ARG A 38 36.85 -36.07 21.42
N ILE A 39 37.60 -36.97 20.79
CA ILE A 39 37.90 -36.92 19.35
C ILE A 39 36.60 -37.01 18.53
N GLU A 40 35.69 -37.90 18.90
CA GLU A 40 34.40 -38.03 18.25
C GLU A 40 33.54 -36.76 18.41
N ALA A 41 33.49 -36.20 19.63
CA ALA A 41 32.76 -34.96 19.91
C ALA A 41 33.31 -33.76 19.11
N MET A 42 34.63 -33.62 18.99
CA MET A 42 35.24 -32.61 18.10
C MET A 42 34.82 -32.82 16.65
N GLY A 43 34.87 -34.07 16.16
CA GLY A 43 34.50 -34.39 14.77
C GLY A 43 33.02 -34.11 14.46
N VAL A 44 32.10 -34.38 15.40
CA VAL A 44 30.68 -34.03 15.27
C VAL A 44 30.51 -32.52 15.23
N TYR A 45 31.14 -31.79 16.16
CA TYR A 45 31.05 -30.34 16.22
C TYR A 45 31.60 -29.66 14.96
N GLU A 46 32.75 -30.12 14.44
CA GLU A 46 33.33 -29.58 13.21
C GLU A 46 32.43 -29.78 12.00
N ARG A 47 31.84 -30.98 11.85
CA ARG A 47 30.87 -31.27 10.79
C ARG A 47 29.63 -30.38 10.89
N GLU A 48 29.10 -30.19 12.09
CA GLU A 48 27.97 -29.27 12.31
C GLU A 48 28.33 -27.82 11.96
N GLN A 49 29.50 -27.35 12.38
CA GLN A 49 29.95 -25.98 12.07
C GLN A 49 30.17 -25.79 10.56
N GLN A 50 30.73 -26.79 9.88
CA GLN A 50 30.86 -26.78 8.42
C GLN A 50 29.48 -26.75 7.74
N ALA A 51 28.55 -27.61 8.15
CA ALA A 51 27.19 -27.63 7.62
C ALA A 51 26.45 -26.29 7.85
N ARG A 52 26.61 -25.68 9.04
CA ARG A 52 26.04 -24.37 9.35
C ARG A 52 26.63 -23.26 8.47
N ARG A 53 27.95 -23.26 8.24
CA ARG A 53 28.60 -22.30 7.34
C ARG A 53 28.11 -22.46 5.90
N GLN A 54 28.10 -23.68 5.37
CA GLN A 54 27.59 -23.96 4.02
C GLN A 54 26.12 -23.54 3.86
N ALA A 55 25.27 -23.87 4.84
CA ALA A 55 23.87 -23.48 4.83
C ALA A 55 23.69 -21.95 4.95
N ALA A 56 24.57 -21.25 5.67
CA ALA A 56 24.55 -19.79 5.77
C ALA A 56 25.01 -19.13 4.46
N GLU A 57 26.07 -19.64 3.84
CA GLU A 57 26.55 -19.17 2.53
C GLU A 57 25.51 -19.39 1.43
N GLU A 58 24.87 -20.55 1.39
CA GLU A 58 23.82 -20.83 0.41
C GLU A 58 22.61 -19.91 0.61
N ARG A 59 22.19 -19.69 1.86
CA ARG A 59 21.14 -18.72 2.19
C ARG A 59 21.52 -17.30 1.76
N ALA A 60 22.75 -16.89 2.03
CA ALA A 60 23.25 -15.58 1.62
C ALA A 60 23.27 -15.42 0.09
N ARG A 61 23.68 -16.46 -0.65
CA ARG A 61 23.62 -16.48 -2.12
C ARG A 61 22.19 -16.37 -2.64
N ARG A 62 21.26 -17.16 -2.10
CA ARG A 62 19.83 -17.09 -2.49
C ARG A 62 19.25 -15.70 -2.24
N GLN A 63 19.50 -15.13 -1.07
CA GLN A 63 19.05 -13.78 -0.72
C GLN A 63 19.71 -12.68 -1.57
N ALA A 64 20.95 -12.86 -2.02
CA ALA A 64 21.59 -11.92 -2.93
C ALA A 64 20.91 -11.93 -4.30
N VAL A 65 20.63 -13.11 -4.85
CA VAL A 65 19.93 -13.28 -6.14
C VAL A 65 18.49 -12.74 -6.06
N GLU A 66 17.77 -12.99 -4.97
CA GLU A 66 16.41 -12.45 -4.77
C GLU A 66 16.40 -10.91 -4.72
N ARG A 67 17.32 -10.31 -3.95
CA ARG A 67 17.46 -8.85 -3.88
C ARG A 67 17.84 -8.24 -5.23
N GLU A 68 18.69 -8.91 -6.00
CA GLU A 68 19.05 -8.47 -7.35
C GLU A 68 17.83 -8.50 -8.28
N ARG A 69 17.03 -9.58 -8.25
CA ARG A 69 15.77 -9.68 -9.02
C ARG A 69 14.74 -8.64 -8.60
N GLU A 70 14.63 -8.34 -7.31
CA GLU A 70 13.75 -7.27 -6.81
C GLU A 70 14.18 -5.90 -7.32
N ARG A 71 15.48 -5.59 -7.26
CA ARG A 71 16.03 -4.35 -7.80
C ARG A 71 15.81 -4.23 -9.31
N ALA A 72 16.01 -5.32 -10.05
CA ALA A 72 15.77 -5.34 -11.49
C ALA A 72 14.31 -5.04 -11.83
N ARG A 73 13.36 -5.68 -11.11
CA ARG A 73 11.92 -5.42 -11.28
C ARG A 73 11.54 -3.99 -10.93
N GLN A 74 12.08 -3.44 -9.84
CA GLN A 74 11.83 -2.04 -9.46
C GLN A 74 12.36 -1.07 -10.51
N ALA A 75 13.58 -1.29 -11.01
CA ALA A 75 14.17 -0.47 -12.06
C ALA A 75 13.37 -0.54 -13.37
N GLU A 76 12.82 -1.70 -13.74
CA GLU A 76 11.95 -1.85 -14.90
C GLU A 76 10.64 -1.07 -14.74
N LEU A 77 9.98 -1.18 -13.58
CA LEU A 77 8.77 -0.42 -13.27
C LEU A 77 9.01 1.09 -13.27
N GLU A 78 10.14 1.55 -12.74
CA GLU A 78 10.53 2.97 -12.75
C GLU A 78 10.79 3.47 -14.18
N ARG A 79 11.46 2.68 -15.03
CA ARG A 79 11.64 3.02 -16.44
C ARG A 79 10.33 3.12 -17.18
N ALA A 80 9.44 2.12 -17.03
CA ALA A 80 8.12 2.13 -17.66
C ALA A 80 7.29 3.34 -17.21
N ARG A 81 7.36 3.71 -15.92
CA ARG A 81 6.73 4.93 -15.38
C ARG A 81 7.30 6.18 -16.05
N GLN A 82 8.62 6.28 -16.16
CA GLN A 82 9.28 7.44 -16.76
C GLN A 82 8.93 7.59 -18.25
N GLU A 83 8.98 6.50 -19.00
CA GLU A 83 8.58 6.46 -20.42
C GLU A 83 7.13 6.91 -20.61
N ARG A 84 6.22 6.48 -19.72
CA ARG A 84 4.81 6.91 -19.73
C ARG A 84 4.68 8.42 -19.45
N ILE A 85 5.38 8.94 -18.45
CA ILE A 85 5.39 10.38 -18.13
C ILE A 85 5.86 11.19 -19.33
N GLU A 86 6.95 10.78 -19.98
CA GLU A 86 7.48 11.45 -21.15
C GLU A 86 6.50 11.39 -22.34
N ALA A 87 5.85 10.24 -22.56
CA ALA A 87 4.80 10.10 -23.58
C ALA A 87 3.65 11.08 -23.34
N ILE A 88 3.20 11.23 -22.08
CA ILE A 88 2.16 12.19 -21.71
C ILE A 88 2.60 13.64 -22.03
N HIS A 89 3.84 14.01 -21.67
CA HIS A 89 4.39 15.34 -22.00
C HIS A 89 4.53 15.60 -23.51
N ARG A 90 4.77 14.55 -24.31
CA ARG A 90 4.75 14.60 -25.79
C ARG A 90 3.34 14.71 -26.38
N GLY A 91 2.29 14.54 -25.58
CA GLY A 91 0.89 14.59 -26.02
C GLY A 91 0.29 13.24 -26.42
N GLU A 92 0.98 12.14 -26.12
CA GLU A 92 0.50 10.75 -26.31
C GLU A 92 -0.36 10.26 -25.11
N GLY A 93 -0.60 11.14 -24.12
CA GLY A 93 -1.43 10.87 -22.95
C GLY A 93 -2.92 11.03 -23.22
N ALA A 94 -3.73 10.35 -22.41
CA ALA A 94 -5.18 10.47 -22.40
C ALA A 94 -5.63 11.82 -21.82
N TYR A 95 -6.88 12.19 -22.10
CA TYR A 95 -7.47 13.41 -21.54
C TYR A 95 -7.42 13.42 -20.00
N GLY A 96 -6.84 14.47 -19.44
CA GLY A 96 -6.68 14.64 -18.00
C GLY A 96 -5.41 14.04 -17.42
N GLU A 97 -4.58 13.37 -18.22
CA GLU A 97 -3.28 12.89 -17.76
C GLU A 97 -2.22 14.00 -17.70
N LEU A 98 -2.37 15.08 -18.47
CA LEU A 98 -1.49 16.25 -18.39
C LEU A 98 -2.27 17.45 -17.83
N LEU A 99 -1.74 18.03 -16.76
CA LEU A 99 -2.26 19.25 -16.17
C LEU A 99 -1.33 20.42 -16.45
N ARG A 100 -1.89 21.61 -16.61
CA ARG A 100 -1.19 22.88 -16.48
C ARG A 100 -1.67 23.55 -15.20
N VAL A 101 -0.72 23.85 -14.34
CA VAL A 101 -0.96 24.43 -13.03
C VAL A 101 -0.31 25.80 -12.99
N ARG A 102 -1.07 26.82 -12.61
CA ARG A 102 -0.57 28.15 -12.36
C ARG A 102 -0.80 28.49 -10.90
N LEU A 103 0.27 28.85 -10.21
CA LEU A 103 0.27 29.29 -8.83
C LEU A 103 0.57 30.78 -8.82
N GLN A 104 -0.34 31.60 -8.27
CA GLN A 104 -0.18 33.05 -8.25
C GLN A 104 -0.83 33.66 -7.00
N GLY A 105 -0.58 34.93 -6.72
CA GLY A 105 -1.06 35.55 -5.48
C GLY A 105 -0.27 35.05 -4.27
N GLY A 106 -0.82 35.21 -3.07
CA GLY A 106 -0.28 34.59 -1.86
C GLY A 106 1.11 35.01 -1.36
N ARG A 107 1.56 34.27 -0.35
CA ARG A 107 2.85 34.41 0.34
C ARG A 107 3.42 33.02 0.64
N ILE A 108 4.75 32.92 0.64
CA ILE A 108 5.52 31.76 1.07
C ILE A 108 6.34 32.11 2.30
N LYS A 109 6.72 31.11 3.09
CA LYS A 109 7.64 31.26 4.19
C LYS A 109 9.08 31.12 3.70
N VAL A 110 9.88 32.17 3.93
CA VAL A 110 11.33 32.17 3.67
C VAL A 110 12.03 32.51 4.99
N GLY A 111 12.57 31.49 5.66
CA GLY A 111 12.99 31.58 7.05
C GLY A 111 11.78 31.79 7.98
N ASP A 112 11.79 32.84 8.81
CA ASP A 112 10.69 33.15 9.73
C ASP A 112 9.69 34.18 9.17
N ARG A 113 9.86 34.62 7.92
CA ARG A 113 9.06 35.70 7.34
C ARG A 113 8.22 35.22 6.17
N GLN A 114 6.99 35.72 6.12
CA GLN A 114 6.08 35.54 5.00
C GLN A 114 6.39 36.56 3.90
N GLN A 115 6.65 36.09 2.69
CA GLN A 115 7.04 36.90 1.54
C GLN A 115 6.15 36.60 0.35
N ARG A 116 5.83 37.61 -0.46
CA ARG A 116 5.10 37.36 -1.72
C ARG A 116 6.01 36.63 -2.70
N TYR A 117 5.51 35.56 -3.30
CA TYR A 117 6.21 34.82 -4.34
C TYR A 117 5.88 35.35 -5.74
N GLU A 118 6.70 34.99 -6.72
CA GLU A 118 6.47 35.28 -8.13
C GLU A 118 5.56 34.23 -8.76
N PRO A 119 4.56 34.60 -9.59
CA PRO A 119 3.67 33.63 -10.22
C PRO A 119 4.44 32.60 -11.03
N ILE A 120 4.16 31.32 -10.80
CA ILE A 120 4.77 30.21 -11.53
C ILE A 120 3.71 29.44 -12.31
N THR A 121 4.10 28.92 -13.47
CA THR A 121 3.26 28.04 -14.27
C THR A 121 4.08 26.84 -14.69
N PHE A 122 3.55 25.65 -14.49
CA PHE A 122 4.22 24.39 -14.84
C PHE A 122 3.20 23.36 -15.32
N THR A 123 3.71 22.30 -15.93
CA THR A 123 2.92 21.15 -16.36
C THR A 123 3.30 19.92 -15.57
N ILE A 124 2.33 19.05 -15.30
CA ILE A 124 2.57 17.80 -14.58
C ILE A 124 1.71 16.67 -15.16
N ALA A 125 2.35 15.53 -15.40
CA ALA A 125 1.75 14.32 -15.92
C ALA A 125 1.24 13.41 -14.79
N ASP A 126 0.28 12.53 -15.08
CA ASP A 126 -0.22 11.56 -14.11
C ASP A 126 0.88 10.55 -13.77
N GLY A 127 1.03 10.30 -12.47
CA GLY A 127 2.14 9.55 -11.91
C GLY A 127 3.43 10.34 -11.75
N GLU A 128 3.47 11.66 -12.03
CA GLU A 128 4.68 12.47 -11.87
C GLU A 128 4.78 13.14 -10.49
N THR A 129 6.00 13.30 -10.00
CA THR A 129 6.34 14.09 -8.81
C THR A 129 7.41 15.10 -9.18
N LEU A 130 7.14 16.39 -8.95
CA LEU A 130 8.03 17.49 -9.26
C LEU A 130 8.44 18.21 -7.97
N ASP A 131 9.70 18.61 -7.92
CA ASP A 131 10.22 19.57 -6.94
C ASP A 131 10.48 20.89 -7.67
N ILE A 132 9.68 21.92 -7.37
CA ILE A 132 9.67 23.18 -8.10
C ILE A 132 10.14 24.30 -7.19
N GLY A 133 11.18 25.03 -7.59
CA GLY A 133 11.61 26.24 -6.88
C GLY A 133 10.58 27.36 -6.99
N VAL A 134 10.00 27.79 -5.87
CA VAL A 134 9.12 28.96 -5.79
C VAL A 134 9.94 30.14 -5.28
N ALA A 135 10.20 31.10 -6.16
CA ALA A 135 10.99 32.28 -5.85
C ALA A 135 10.15 33.38 -5.16
N ASP A 136 10.72 34.03 -4.16
CA ASP A 136 10.25 35.34 -3.71
C ASP A 136 10.72 36.47 -4.64
N ARG A 137 10.22 37.70 -4.41
CA ARG A 137 10.65 38.89 -5.18
C ARG A 137 12.15 39.23 -5.11
N LYS A 138 12.91 38.58 -4.22
CA LYS A 138 14.36 38.74 -4.08
C LYS A 138 15.12 37.60 -4.76
N GLY A 139 14.42 36.69 -5.46
CA GLY A 139 14.99 35.52 -6.11
C GLY A 139 15.36 34.39 -5.15
N ARG A 140 14.84 34.40 -3.92
CA ARG A 140 15.08 33.30 -2.97
C ARG A 140 14.08 32.19 -3.25
N GLU A 141 14.58 31.05 -3.68
CA GLU A 141 13.76 29.88 -4.00
C GLU A 141 13.53 28.99 -2.78
N VAL A 142 12.31 28.48 -2.66
CA VAL A 142 11.93 27.46 -1.68
C VAL A 142 11.28 26.31 -2.45
N PRO A 143 11.67 25.04 -2.20
CA PRO A 143 11.13 23.90 -2.92
C PRO A 143 9.64 23.71 -2.65
N LEU A 144 8.88 23.43 -3.71
CA LEU A 144 7.48 23.04 -3.69
C LEU A 144 7.36 21.63 -4.23
N LEU A 145 7.03 20.68 -3.37
CA LEU A 145 6.73 19.32 -3.77
C LEU A 145 5.31 19.24 -4.36
N VAL A 146 5.24 18.86 -5.63
CA VAL A 146 4.00 18.65 -6.37
C VAL A 146 3.90 17.20 -6.81
N THR A 147 2.74 16.59 -6.67
CA THR A 147 2.49 15.22 -7.17
C THR A 147 1.14 15.17 -7.85
N TYR A 148 1.07 14.57 -9.03
CA TYR A 148 -0.19 14.26 -9.68
C TYR A 148 -0.29 12.76 -9.85
N ALA A 149 -1.24 12.13 -9.17
CA ALA A 149 -1.41 10.68 -9.24
C ALA A 149 -2.86 10.28 -9.01
N GLY A 150 -3.38 9.41 -9.88
CA GLY A 150 -4.72 8.83 -9.73
C GLY A 150 -5.81 9.89 -9.77
N GLY A 151 -5.65 10.91 -10.62
CA GLY A 151 -6.59 12.01 -10.76
C GLY A 151 -6.65 12.93 -9.54
N ALA A 152 -5.57 13.06 -8.76
CA ALA A 152 -5.50 14.07 -7.71
C ALA A 152 -4.16 14.79 -7.74
N LEU A 153 -4.23 16.12 -7.78
CA LEU A 153 -3.05 16.98 -7.65
C LEU A 153 -2.80 17.22 -6.16
N SER A 154 -1.56 17.07 -5.71
CA SER A 154 -1.11 17.40 -4.37
C SER A 154 -0.08 18.51 -4.44
N LEU A 155 -0.31 19.61 -3.72
CA LEU A 155 0.64 20.70 -3.53
C LEU A 155 0.99 20.76 -2.04
N ASP A 156 2.22 20.38 -1.68
CA ASP A 156 2.74 20.54 -0.32
C ASP A 156 1.76 20.03 0.77
N GLY A 157 1.19 18.84 0.53
CA GLY A 157 0.24 18.17 1.41
C GLY A 157 -1.24 18.57 1.29
N ILE A 158 -1.60 19.57 0.48
CA ILE A 158 -3.01 19.81 0.11
C ILE A 158 -3.35 19.00 -1.14
N ARG A 159 -4.48 18.30 -1.09
CA ARG A 159 -4.99 17.50 -2.21
C ARG A 159 -6.17 18.18 -2.90
N PHE A 160 -6.06 18.32 -4.22
CA PHE A 160 -7.10 18.73 -5.14
C PHE A 160 -7.59 17.50 -5.92
N PRO A 161 -8.73 16.90 -5.55
CA PRO A 161 -9.27 15.79 -6.30
C PRO A 161 -9.73 16.28 -7.69
N TYR A 162 -9.67 15.37 -8.66
CA TYR A 162 -10.12 15.62 -10.03
C TYR A 162 -11.48 16.32 -10.03
N ASN A 163 -11.56 17.35 -10.85
CA ASN A 163 -12.78 18.08 -11.07
C ASN A 163 -13.04 18.17 -12.57
N ARG A 164 -14.24 17.81 -13.01
CA ARG A 164 -14.66 17.92 -14.42
C ARG A 164 -14.48 19.33 -15.01
N HIS A 165 -14.44 20.37 -14.17
CA HIS A 165 -14.23 21.74 -14.61
C HIS A 165 -12.75 22.07 -14.90
N TRP A 166 -11.79 21.22 -14.54
CA TRP A 166 -10.39 21.39 -14.95
C TRP A 166 -10.23 21.45 -16.47
N GLY A 167 -11.14 20.82 -17.22
CA GLY A 167 -11.16 20.95 -18.68
C GLY A 167 -11.28 22.38 -19.23
N ARG A 168 -11.85 23.31 -18.43
CA ARG A 168 -11.93 24.74 -18.76
C ARG A 168 -11.06 25.61 -17.87
N GLY A 169 -10.24 25.00 -17.03
CA GLY A 169 -9.57 25.66 -15.93
C GLY A 169 -10.46 25.87 -14.72
N LYS A 170 -9.92 25.61 -13.53
CA LYS A 170 -10.58 25.88 -12.26
C LYS A 170 -9.62 26.61 -11.31
N LEU A 171 -10.10 27.72 -10.77
CA LEU A 171 -9.41 28.48 -9.75
C LEU A 171 -9.79 27.98 -8.35
N TYR A 172 -8.80 27.80 -7.51
CA TYR A 172 -8.90 27.55 -6.08
C TYR A 172 -8.25 28.74 -5.38
N ALA A 173 -9.06 29.71 -4.98
CA ALA A 173 -8.60 30.91 -4.31
C ALA A 173 -8.25 30.65 -2.84
N ASP A 174 -7.40 31.52 -2.28
CA ASP A 174 -7.06 31.55 -0.86
C ASP A 174 -6.61 30.18 -0.30
N THR A 175 -5.75 29.49 -1.05
CA THR A 175 -5.21 28.19 -0.69
C THR A 175 -4.05 28.33 0.29
N ASP A 176 -4.13 27.59 1.40
CA ASP A 176 -3.10 27.57 2.45
C ASP A 176 -2.46 26.18 2.62
N THR A 177 -1.15 26.03 2.37
CA THR A 177 -0.43 24.75 2.57
C THR A 177 0.18 24.65 3.96
N PRO A 178 0.12 23.47 4.61
CA PRO A 178 0.73 23.26 5.91
C PRO A 178 2.18 22.76 5.86
N GLY A 179 2.76 22.55 4.66
CA GLY A 179 4.10 22.01 4.53
C GLY A 179 5.19 23.07 4.62
N GLU A 180 6.41 22.73 4.22
CA GLU A 180 7.60 23.55 4.48
C GLU A 180 7.52 24.94 3.84
N LEU A 181 6.88 25.03 2.68
CA LEU A 181 6.69 26.29 1.96
C LEU A 181 5.70 27.23 2.68
N GLU A 182 4.79 26.67 3.50
CA GLU A 182 3.65 27.35 4.12
C GLU A 182 3.01 28.39 3.18
N LEU A 183 2.50 27.94 2.02
CA LEU A 183 1.76 28.82 1.12
C LEU A 183 0.56 29.41 1.88
N ARG A 184 0.36 30.73 1.78
CA ARG A 184 -0.78 31.42 2.39
C ARG A 184 -1.48 32.34 1.41
N GLY A 185 -2.79 32.20 1.26
CA GLY A 185 -3.62 33.01 0.38
C GLY A 185 -3.26 32.83 -1.09
N ALA A 186 -2.81 31.64 -1.49
CA ALA A 186 -2.38 31.36 -2.86
C ALA A 186 -3.57 31.03 -3.76
N ASP A 187 -3.57 31.58 -4.96
CA ASP A 187 -4.51 31.24 -6.02
C ASP A 187 -3.92 30.10 -6.86
N VAL A 188 -4.54 28.93 -6.78
CA VAL A 188 -4.14 27.75 -7.56
C VAL A 188 -5.11 27.58 -8.72
N PHE A 189 -4.63 27.78 -9.94
CA PHE A 189 -5.40 27.55 -11.16
C PHE A 189 -4.95 26.22 -11.80
N ILE A 190 -5.89 25.30 -11.97
CA ILE A 190 -5.65 23.97 -12.54
C ILE A 190 -6.46 23.83 -13.82
N GLU A 191 -5.78 23.57 -14.93
CA GLU A 191 -6.41 23.24 -16.22
C GLU A 191 -5.84 21.94 -16.80
N ILE A 192 -6.66 21.21 -17.55
CA ILE A 192 -6.17 20.05 -18.33
C ILE A 192 -5.44 20.60 -19.56
N HIS A 193 -4.17 20.24 -19.71
CA HIS A 193 -3.37 20.72 -20.82
C HIS A 193 -3.70 19.91 -22.09
N ASP A 194 -4.49 20.50 -22.98
CA ASP A 194 -4.95 19.90 -24.24
C ASP A 194 -3.81 19.93 -25.29
N ARG A 195 -2.80 19.07 -25.14
CA ARG A 195 -1.87 18.71 -26.23
C ARG A 195 -2.27 17.42 -26.93
N SER A 196 -3.21 16.65 -26.37
CA SER A 196 -3.75 15.48 -27.04
C SER A 196 -4.51 15.93 -28.28
N SER A 197 -4.22 15.29 -29.41
CA SER A 197 -4.87 15.58 -30.68
C SER A 197 -6.40 15.59 -30.50
N ARG A 198 -7.10 16.50 -31.18
CA ARG A 198 -8.54 16.80 -31.10
C ARG A 198 -9.50 15.58 -31.21
N TYR A 199 -8.99 14.36 -31.41
CA TYR A 199 -9.74 13.14 -31.72
C TYR A 199 -10.34 12.40 -30.51
N GLU A 200 -9.96 12.68 -29.27
CA GLU A 200 -10.47 11.94 -28.08
C GLU A 200 -11.55 12.65 -27.26
N ARG A 201 -12.18 13.70 -27.79
CA ARG A 201 -13.33 14.36 -27.11
C ARG A 201 -14.57 13.46 -26.95
N GLN A 202 -14.53 12.21 -27.42
CA GLN A 202 -15.62 11.25 -27.31
C GLN A 202 -15.40 10.23 -26.18
N LEU A 203 -15.64 10.69 -24.94
CA LEU A 203 -15.84 9.88 -23.72
C LEU A 203 -14.67 8.95 -23.33
N PRO A 204 -14.44 8.71 -22.02
CA PRO A 204 -13.48 7.70 -21.61
C PRO A 204 -13.94 6.32 -22.13
N ARG A 205 -13.25 5.80 -23.15
CA ARG A 205 -13.37 4.38 -23.49
C ARG A 205 -12.69 3.62 -22.36
N LEU A 206 -13.48 2.83 -21.65
CA LEU A 206 -13.02 1.86 -20.68
C LEU A 206 -12.25 0.77 -21.46
N VAL A 207 -10.97 1.00 -21.74
CA VAL A 207 -10.10 -0.02 -22.34
C VAL A 207 -9.72 -0.97 -21.21
N ILE A 208 -10.45 -2.06 -21.11
CA ILE A 208 -10.02 -3.23 -20.34
C ILE A 208 -8.81 -3.78 -21.09
N ILE A 209 -7.61 -3.43 -20.65
CA ILE A 209 -6.38 -4.08 -21.11
C ILE A 209 -6.48 -5.52 -20.58
N ARG A 210 -6.88 -6.44 -21.46
CA ARG A 210 -6.65 -7.87 -21.23
C ARG A 210 -5.17 -8.08 -21.53
N GLU A 211 -4.37 -8.33 -20.51
CA GLU A 211 -3.02 -8.84 -20.69
C GLU A 211 -3.11 -10.16 -21.46
N GLU A 212 -2.54 -10.19 -22.67
CA GLU A 212 -2.37 -11.44 -23.40
C GLU A 212 -1.40 -12.32 -22.60
N PRO A 213 -1.77 -13.57 -22.29
CA PRO A 213 -0.87 -14.46 -21.58
C PRO A 213 0.38 -14.69 -22.42
N PRO A 214 1.57 -14.71 -21.80
CA PRO A 214 2.82 -14.90 -22.54
C PRO A 214 2.79 -16.23 -23.29
N PRO A 215 3.37 -16.28 -24.52
CA PRO A 215 3.39 -17.50 -25.30
C PRO A 215 4.10 -18.62 -24.52
N PRO A 216 3.60 -19.87 -24.60
CA PRO A 216 4.21 -20.97 -23.89
C PRO A 216 5.66 -21.17 -24.35
N VAL A 217 6.57 -21.24 -23.39
CA VAL A 217 7.98 -21.57 -23.63
C VAL A 217 8.05 -22.99 -24.19
N VAL A 218 8.35 -23.12 -25.48
CA VAL A 218 8.64 -24.40 -26.11
C VAL A 218 10.03 -24.83 -25.66
N VAL A 219 10.08 -25.76 -24.71
CA VAL A 219 11.32 -26.44 -24.33
C VAL A 219 11.64 -27.45 -25.44
N ILE A 220 12.50 -27.07 -26.38
CA ILE A 220 13.08 -28.00 -27.36
C ILE A 220 14.05 -28.90 -26.59
N ARG A 221 13.61 -30.12 -26.28
CA ARG A 221 14.51 -31.22 -25.90
C ARG A 221 15.27 -31.65 -27.14
N GLU A 222 16.54 -31.27 -27.24
CA GLU A 222 17.50 -32.00 -28.06
C GLU A 222 17.57 -33.45 -27.58
N ARG A 223 17.11 -34.37 -28.43
CA ARG A 223 17.37 -35.80 -28.31
C ARG A 223 17.86 -36.31 -29.67
N ASP A 224 19.14 -36.63 -29.67
CA ASP A 224 19.85 -37.70 -30.34
C ASP A 224 19.25 -38.26 -31.63
N HIS A 225 20.03 -38.05 -32.69
CA HIS A 225 20.01 -38.83 -33.91
C HIS A 225 20.17 -40.33 -33.62
N HIS A 226 19.22 -41.15 -34.06
CA HIS A 226 19.47 -42.32 -34.90
C HIS A 226 18.18 -42.71 -35.63
N ARG A 227 18.23 -42.56 -36.96
CA ARG A 227 17.17 -42.84 -37.92
C ARG A 227 17.23 -44.32 -38.32
N PRO A 228 16.09 -45.02 -38.37
CA PRO A 228 15.81 -45.91 -39.50
C PRO A 228 14.65 -45.35 -40.36
N PRO A 229 14.58 -45.71 -41.65
CA PRO A 229 13.65 -45.10 -42.60
C PRO A 229 12.19 -45.43 -42.29
N PRO A 230 11.24 -44.52 -42.63
CA PRO A 230 9.84 -44.67 -42.28
C PRO A 230 9.12 -45.68 -43.18
N VAL A 231 8.41 -46.62 -42.55
CA VAL A 231 7.32 -47.37 -43.17
C VAL A 231 6.09 -46.47 -43.20
N ILE A 232 5.59 -46.18 -44.39
CA ILE A 232 4.34 -45.44 -44.59
C ILE A 232 3.18 -46.38 -44.25
N VAL A 233 2.57 -46.17 -43.08
CA VAL A 233 1.27 -46.74 -42.73
C VAL A 233 0.24 -45.62 -42.86
N PRO A 234 -0.80 -45.74 -43.70
CA PRO A 234 -1.87 -44.75 -43.78
C PRO A 234 -2.67 -44.75 -42.47
N GLU A 235 -2.50 -43.68 -41.68
CA GLU A 235 -3.22 -43.47 -40.43
C GLU A 235 -4.65 -43.00 -40.73
N LYS A 236 -5.58 -43.91 -40.45
CA LYS A 236 -7.02 -43.75 -40.55
C LYS A 236 -7.49 -42.62 -39.62
N ASP A 237 -8.31 -41.72 -40.15
CA ASP A 237 -8.95 -40.59 -39.47
C ASP A 237 -9.41 -40.94 -38.04
N LYS A 238 -8.74 -40.34 -37.04
CA LYS A 238 -9.28 -40.26 -35.68
C LYS A 238 -10.06 -38.96 -35.51
N PRO A 239 -11.30 -39.00 -35.03
CA PRO A 239 -12.12 -37.82 -34.83
C PRO A 239 -11.48 -36.89 -33.79
N LYS A 240 -11.38 -35.61 -34.15
CA LYS A 240 -10.86 -34.51 -33.34
C LYS A 240 -11.65 -34.44 -32.02
N PRO A 241 -11.02 -34.55 -30.84
CA PRO A 241 -11.74 -34.42 -29.57
C PRO A 241 -12.37 -33.03 -29.47
N PRO A 242 -13.58 -32.90 -28.89
CA PRO A 242 -14.25 -31.62 -28.75
C PRO A 242 -13.38 -30.67 -27.92
N PRO A 243 -13.38 -29.36 -28.24
CA PRO A 243 -12.59 -28.38 -27.51
C PRO A 243 -12.98 -28.41 -26.04
N VAL A 244 -12.01 -28.74 -25.19
CA VAL A 244 -12.14 -28.63 -23.73
C VAL A 244 -12.41 -27.16 -23.42
N ARG A 245 -13.66 -26.84 -23.05
CA ARG A 245 -14.01 -25.50 -22.53
C ARG A 245 -13.15 -25.29 -21.28
N GLN A 246 -12.14 -24.43 -21.40
CA GLN A 246 -11.45 -23.91 -20.22
C GLN A 246 -12.51 -23.22 -19.35
N PRO A 247 -12.60 -23.55 -18.05
CA PRO A 247 -13.53 -22.87 -17.15
C PRO A 247 -13.23 -21.37 -17.22
N GLU A 248 -14.25 -20.57 -17.50
CA GLU A 248 -14.11 -19.11 -17.54
C GLU A 248 -13.49 -18.64 -16.22
N PRO A 249 -12.45 -17.78 -16.26
CA PRO A 249 -11.87 -17.25 -15.04
C PRO A 249 -12.98 -16.59 -14.21
N PRO A 250 -13.03 -16.84 -12.89
CA PRO A 250 -14.10 -16.34 -12.04
C PRO A 250 -14.17 -14.82 -12.18
N ALA A 251 -15.32 -14.31 -12.62
CA ALA A 251 -15.53 -12.88 -12.77
C ALA A 251 -15.13 -12.17 -11.47
N ALA A 252 -14.23 -11.20 -11.56
CA ALA A 252 -13.77 -10.43 -10.40
C ALA A 252 -15.00 -9.90 -9.65
N ALA A 253 -15.12 -10.27 -8.37
CA ALA A 253 -16.27 -9.92 -7.55
C ALA A 253 -16.40 -8.40 -7.50
N ARG A 254 -17.51 -7.87 -7.99
CA ARG A 254 -17.79 -6.43 -7.96
C ARG A 254 -18.14 -6.02 -6.51
N PRO A 255 -17.67 -4.87 -6.03
CA PRO A 255 -18.05 -4.37 -4.71
C PRO A 255 -19.57 -4.12 -4.65
N PRO A 256 -20.22 -4.35 -3.50
CA PRO A 256 -21.65 -4.17 -3.35
C PRO A 256 -22.03 -2.68 -3.42
N ARG A 257 -23.25 -2.38 -3.87
CA ARG A 257 -23.76 -0.99 -3.88
C ARG A 257 -24.20 -0.51 -2.50
N THR A 258 -24.44 -1.42 -1.57
CA THR A 258 -24.92 -1.11 -0.23
C THR A 258 -24.30 -2.07 0.77
N VAL A 259 -23.94 -1.55 1.93
CA VAL A 259 -23.39 -2.34 3.03
C VAL A 259 -24.17 -2.06 4.32
N GLU A 260 -24.33 -3.10 5.12
CA GLU A 260 -24.80 -3.03 6.49
C GLU A 260 -23.61 -3.12 7.43
N VAL A 261 -23.47 -2.12 8.29
CA VAL A 261 -22.42 -2.05 9.30
C VAL A 261 -23.08 -2.22 10.66
N VAL A 262 -22.64 -3.23 11.41
CA VAL A 262 -23.10 -3.53 12.76
C VAL A 262 -21.92 -3.40 13.71
N LEU A 263 -22.02 -2.49 14.67
CA LEU A 263 -21.10 -2.42 15.79
C LEU A 263 -21.55 -3.47 16.81
N LEU A 264 -20.80 -4.57 16.93
CA LEU A 264 -21.15 -5.72 17.78
C LEU A 264 -20.75 -5.50 19.23
N ALA A 265 -19.54 -4.98 19.45
CA ALA A 265 -18.97 -4.72 20.77
C ALA A 265 -17.91 -3.60 20.70
N GLY A 266 -17.53 -3.08 21.86
CA GLY A 266 -16.46 -2.10 22.02
C GLY A 266 -16.47 -1.49 23.42
N GLU A 267 -15.34 -0.93 23.84
CA GLU A 267 -15.21 -0.21 25.10
C GLU A 267 -15.02 1.28 24.82
N MET A 268 -15.83 2.13 25.48
CA MET A 268 -15.72 3.58 25.43
C MET A 268 -15.36 4.13 26.81
N LYS A 269 -14.34 4.99 26.89
CA LYS A 269 -13.94 5.60 28.18
C LYS A 269 -14.86 6.76 28.53
N VAL A 270 -15.73 6.57 29.53
CA VAL A 270 -16.69 7.56 30.03
C VAL A 270 -16.31 7.92 31.46
N ARG A 271 -15.94 9.19 31.70
CA ARG A 271 -15.50 9.69 33.02
C ARG A 271 -14.38 8.83 33.66
N GLY A 272 -13.46 8.34 32.84
CA GLY A 272 -12.32 7.54 33.31
C GLY A 272 -12.55 6.04 33.42
N GLN A 273 -13.80 5.56 33.29
CA GLN A 273 -14.14 4.14 33.31
C GLN A 273 -14.43 3.62 31.90
N ASN A 274 -13.96 2.41 31.58
CA ASN A 274 -14.31 1.73 30.33
C ASN A 274 -15.73 1.17 30.46
N GLN A 275 -16.62 1.60 29.58
CA GLN A 275 -18.00 1.12 29.52
C GLN A 275 -18.23 0.40 28.19
N GLN A 276 -19.01 -0.69 28.22
CA GLN A 276 -19.36 -1.43 27.02
C GLN A 276 -20.31 -0.62 26.14
N VAL A 277 -20.03 -0.62 24.85
CA VAL A 277 -20.80 0.06 23.83
C VAL A 277 -22.03 -0.77 23.45
N GLU A 278 -23.17 -0.11 23.34
CA GLU A 278 -24.41 -0.73 22.85
C GLU A 278 -24.29 -1.14 21.37
N ARG A 279 -24.92 -2.25 21.01
CA ARG A 279 -24.97 -2.72 19.63
C ARG A 279 -25.80 -1.74 18.77
N VAL A 280 -25.21 -1.26 17.67
CA VAL A 280 -25.90 -0.36 16.73
C VAL A 280 -25.70 -0.83 15.30
N THR A 281 -26.74 -0.69 14.47
CA THR A 281 -26.73 -1.09 13.06
C THR A 281 -27.04 0.10 12.16
N LEU A 282 -26.36 0.19 11.02
CA LEU A 282 -26.55 1.22 10.02
C LEU A 282 -26.34 0.67 8.61
N ARG A 283 -27.13 1.15 7.64
CA ARG A 283 -26.93 0.88 6.22
C ARG A 283 -26.33 2.08 5.51
N LEU A 284 -25.41 1.83 4.58
CA LEU A 284 -24.70 2.81 3.78
C LEU A 284 -24.71 2.40 2.31
N ALA A 285 -25.14 3.32 1.45
CA ALA A 285 -24.99 3.18 0.00
C ALA A 285 -23.61 3.63 -0.48
N GLU A 286 -23.19 3.17 -1.66
CA GLU A 286 -21.98 3.61 -2.35
C GLU A 286 -22.00 5.14 -2.55
N GLY A 287 -20.94 5.81 -2.08
CA GLY A 287 -20.80 7.26 -2.07
C GLY A 287 -21.40 7.96 -0.84
N GLU A 288 -22.16 7.26 0.00
CA GLU A 288 -22.85 7.83 1.16
C GLU A 288 -21.92 8.03 2.36
N SER A 289 -22.22 9.04 3.17
CA SER A 289 -21.59 9.30 4.46
C SER A 289 -22.68 9.48 5.51
N ARG A 290 -22.57 8.79 6.65
CA ARG A 290 -23.51 8.91 7.78
C ARG A 290 -22.77 8.94 9.11
N THR A 291 -23.45 9.40 10.14
CA THR A 291 -22.96 9.39 11.51
C THR A 291 -23.72 8.37 12.33
N LEU A 292 -23.00 7.48 12.99
CA LEU A 292 -23.51 6.47 13.92
C LEU A 292 -23.45 7.03 15.34
N ALA A 293 -24.58 7.14 16.03
CA ALA A 293 -24.60 7.45 17.45
C ALA A 293 -24.19 6.20 18.24
N VAL A 294 -23.13 6.31 19.03
CA VAL A 294 -22.56 5.24 19.86
C VAL A 294 -22.84 5.56 21.32
N LYS A 295 -23.47 4.64 22.05
CA LYS A 295 -23.79 4.82 23.48
C LYS A 295 -23.01 3.82 24.32
N ALA A 296 -22.49 4.25 25.46
CA ALA A 296 -21.92 3.37 26.48
C ALA A 296 -22.30 3.92 27.86
N GLY A 297 -23.26 3.26 28.52
CA GLY A 297 -23.96 3.74 29.70
C GLY A 297 -24.47 5.18 29.56
N SER A 298 -23.96 6.12 30.37
CA SER A 298 -24.37 7.53 30.30
C SER A 298 -23.60 8.35 29.24
N GLY A 299 -22.60 7.77 28.58
CA GLY A 299 -21.80 8.45 27.56
C GLY A 299 -22.40 8.28 26.17
N THR A 300 -22.39 9.34 25.37
CA THR A 300 -22.77 9.32 23.96
C THR A 300 -21.64 9.87 23.10
N GLY A 301 -21.28 9.13 22.06
CA GLY A 301 -20.32 9.52 21.03
C GLY A 301 -20.94 9.46 19.63
N THR A 302 -20.29 10.06 18.66
CA THR A 302 -20.65 9.97 17.25
C THR A 302 -19.48 9.44 16.43
N LEU A 303 -19.75 8.46 15.59
CA LEU A 303 -18.77 7.79 14.74
C LEU A 303 -19.15 8.01 13.26
N SER A 304 -18.27 8.65 12.51
CA SER A 304 -18.52 8.97 11.10
C SER A 304 -18.16 7.78 10.20
N LEU A 305 -19.13 7.29 9.43
CA LEU A 305 -18.94 6.21 8.46
C LEU A 305 -19.10 6.74 7.04
N ARG A 306 -18.24 6.29 6.12
CA ARG A 306 -18.34 6.61 4.70
C ARG A 306 -18.01 5.39 3.85
N TYR A 307 -18.82 5.10 2.84
CA TYR A 307 -18.58 4.00 1.91
C TYR A 307 -18.31 4.55 0.50
N ARG A 308 -17.16 4.22 -0.09
CA ARG A 308 -16.80 4.70 -1.43
C ARG A 308 -15.79 3.78 -2.11
N ASN A 309 -16.00 3.50 -3.39
CA ASN A 309 -15.16 2.69 -4.26
C ASN A 309 -14.87 1.31 -3.67
N GLY A 310 -15.85 0.70 -3.01
CA GLY A 310 -15.64 -0.58 -2.32
C GLY A 310 -14.84 -0.48 -1.02
N GLU A 311 -14.54 0.70 -0.49
CA GLU A 311 -13.87 0.88 0.80
C GLU A 311 -14.80 1.52 1.83
N LEU A 312 -14.85 0.93 3.04
CA LEU A 312 -15.53 1.51 4.19
C LEU A 312 -14.51 2.26 5.07
N PHE A 313 -14.81 3.53 5.35
CA PHE A 313 -14.03 4.40 6.21
C PHE A 313 -14.75 4.61 7.53
N VAL A 314 -14.05 4.38 8.64
CA VAL A 314 -14.56 4.53 10.00
C VAL A 314 -13.83 5.68 10.69
N ASP A 315 -14.61 6.63 11.24
CA ASP A 315 -14.18 7.91 11.86
C ASP A 315 -13.63 8.97 10.87
N GLY A 316 -14.22 9.06 9.67
CA GLY A 316 -13.73 9.88 8.53
C GLY A 316 -13.52 11.39 8.81
N SER A 317 -12.53 12.07 8.22
CA SER A 317 -12.31 12.31 6.77
C SER A 317 -10.89 11.91 6.31
N PRO A 318 -10.69 11.44 5.05
CA PRO A 318 -9.35 11.10 4.51
C PRO A 318 -8.40 12.31 4.36
N ALA A 319 -8.89 13.53 4.65
CA ALA A 319 -8.08 14.74 4.60
C ALA A 319 -7.54 15.08 6.00
N LYS A 320 -6.21 14.92 6.15
CA LYS A 320 -5.35 15.44 7.22
C LYS A 320 -5.59 14.89 8.64
N GLY A 321 -4.81 13.87 9.00
CA GLY A 321 -4.16 13.86 10.32
C GLY A 321 -4.80 13.10 11.49
N ARG A 322 -5.87 12.31 11.30
CA ARG A 322 -6.30 11.30 12.30
C ARG A 322 -6.65 10.00 11.59
N ALA A 323 -6.14 8.88 12.11
CA ALA A 323 -6.13 7.57 11.47
C ALA A 323 -7.55 6.98 11.34
N ALA A 324 -8.25 7.33 10.25
CA ALA A 324 -9.47 6.63 9.88
C ALA A 324 -9.14 5.17 9.55
N VAL A 325 -9.91 4.24 10.08
CA VAL A 325 -9.77 2.82 9.77
C VAL A 325 -10.37 2.57 8.38
N ARG A 326 -9.60 1.94 7.49
CA ARG A 326 -9.97 1.63 6.11
C ARG A 326 -10.19 0.13 5.97
N LEU A 327 -11.41 -0.26 5.62
CA LEU A 327 -11.81 -1.63 5.38
C LEU A 327 -12.11 -1.79 3.87
N PRO A 328 -11.19 -2.38 3.08
CA PRO A 328 -11.46 -2.67 1.68
C PRO A 328 -12.51 -3.79 1.55
N PHE A 329 -13.24 -3.79 0.44
CA PHE A 329 -14.20 -4.83 0.11
C PHE A 329 -13.50 -6.18 -0.01
N GLU A 330 -14.07 -7.18 0.66
CA GLU A 330 -13.61 -8.55 0.63
C GLU A 330 -14.80 -9.47 0.38
N LYS A 331 -14.56 -10.65 -0.20
CA LYS A 331 -15.63 -11.59 -0.59
C LYS A 331 -16.47 -12.01 0.62
N GLU A 332 -15.85 -12.10 1.79
CA GLU A 332 -16.44 -12.44 3.08
C GLU A 332 -17.49 -11.42 3.54
N TRP A 333 -17.55 -10.21 2.95
CA TRP A 333 -18.64 -9.27 3.20
C TRP A 333 -19.98 -9.86 2.81
N GLN A 334 -20.04 -10.77 1.82
CA GLN A 334 -21.27 -11.47 1.45
C GLN A 334 -21.85 -12.31 2.60
N SER A 335 -21.00 -12.88 3.44
CA SER A 335 -21.38 -13.62 4.66
C SER A 335 -21.38 -12.75 5.94
N GLY A 336 -20.87 -11.53 5.84
CA GLY A 336 -20.71 -10.59 6.94
C GLY A 336 -19.39 -10.77 7.70
N LYS A 337 -18.34 -10.08 7.23
CA LYS A 337 -16.99 -10.13 7.82
C LYS A 337 -16.91 -9.30 9.11
N VAL A 338 -16.25 -9.83 10.14
CA VAL A 338 -16.01 -9.14 11.40
C VAL A 338 -14.59 -8.59 11.45
N TYR A 339 -14.48 -7.32 11.79
CA TYR A 339 -13.22 -6.60 11.98
C TYR A 339 -13.02 -6.24 13.46
N ARG A 340 -11.77 -6.29 13.90
CA ARG A 340 -11.34 -5.90 15.24
C ARG A 340 -10.29 -4.81 15.18
N PHE A 341 -10.52 -3.69 15.85
CA PHE A 341 -9.57 -2.56 15.85
C PHE A 341 -9.84 -1.61 17.02
N ASP A 342 -8.91 -0.69 17.23
CA ASP A 342 -9.06 0.43 18.17
C ASP A 342 -9.18 1.75 17.39
N LEU A 343 -10.00 2.67 17.88
CA LEU A 343 -10.18 4.00 17.33
C LEU A 343 -9.67 5.03 18.33
N LYS A 344 -8.69 5.85 17.91
CA LYS A 344 -8.16 6.98 18.69
C LYS A 344 -8.84 8.30 18.31
N GLY A 345 -10.07 8.21 17.83
CA GLY A 345 -10.84 9.27 17.20
C GLY A 345 -11.34 10.36 18.13
N LYS A 346 -12.34 11.14 17.66
CA LYS A 346 -13.10 12.04 18.54
C LYS A 346 -13.78 11.29 19.69
N VAL A 347 -14.13 10.03 19.43
CA VAL A 347 -14.65 9.09 20.41
C VAL A 347 -13.62 7.96 20.50
N PRO A 348 -12.75 7.93 21.52
CA PRO A 348 -11.81 6.84 21.67
C PRO A 348 -12.58 5.56 22.01
N LEU A 349 -12.43 4.54 21.16
CA LEU A 349 -13.04 3.23 21.32
C LEU A 349 -11.94 2.17 21.30
N GLU A 350 -11.96 1.26 22.27
CA GLU A 350 -11.04 0.13 22.37
C GLU A 350 -11.79 -1.18 22.10
N LYS A 351 -11.10 -2.20 21.59
CA LYS A 351 -11.65 -3.55 21.34
C LYS A 351 -12.93 -3.52 20.50
N VAL A 352 -12.98 -2.66 19.49
CA VAL A 352 -14.15 -2.52 18.62
C VAL A 352 -14.31 -3.79 17.80
N GLU A 353 -15.48 -4.41 17.86
CA GLU A 353 -15.88 -5.48 16.95
C GLU A 353 -16.95 -4.96 16.00
N MET A 354 -16.66 -4.94 14.70
CA MET A 354 -17.55 -4.41 13.68
C MET A 354 -17.80 -5.44 12.58
N LYS A 355 -19.07 -5.79 12.35
CA LYS A 355 -19.48 -6.67 11.25
C LYS A 355 -19.91 -5.83 10.05
N VAL A 356 -19.34 -6.12 8.89
CA VAL A 356 -19.71 -5.50 7.61
C VAL A 356 -20.30 -6.56 6.70
N THR A 357 -21.56 -6.35 6.29
CA THR A 357 -22.30 -7.29 5.43
C THR A 357 -22.70 -6.58 4.15
N ALA A 358 -22.37 -7.19 3.00
CA ALA A 358 -22.81 -6.73 1.70
C ALA A 358 -24.33 -6.97 1.56
N ILE A 359 -25.08 -5.93 1.15
CA ILE A 359 -26.48 -6.07 0.76
C ILE A 359 -26.53 -5.99 -0.76
N GLU A 360 -26.87 -7.11 -1.40
CA GLU A 360 -27.25 -7.09 -2.80
C GLU A 360 -28.64 -6.45 -2.90
N GLY A 361 -28.72 -5.30 -3.57
CA GLY A 361 -30.01 -4.69 -3.90
C GLY A 361 -30.75 -5.64 -4.83
N LYS A 362 -31.91 -6.15 -4.37
CA LYS A 362 -32.85 -6.87 -5.23
C LYS A 362 -33.40 -5.96 -6.33
#